data_AF-A0A9X2JQQ7-F1
#
_entry.id   AF-A0A9X2JQQ7-F1
#
_cell.length_a   1.000
_cell.length_b   1.000
_cell.length_c   1.000
_cell.angle_alpha   90.00
_cell.angle_beta   90.00
_cell.angle_gamma   90.00
#
_symmetry.space_group_name_H-M   'P 1'
#
loop_
_entity.id
_entity.type
_entity.pdbx_description
1 polymer ?
#
loop_
_entity_poly.entity_id
_entity_poly.type
_entity_poly.pdbx_seq_one_letter_code
_entity_poly.pdbx_strand_id
1 'polypeptide(L)'
;MFKDHYEEALDLHKGEVLSVGDEKMMFHQHSTDYKFEKIWNEIESVEISSFLGSSSVKVSFRNNEFYKFKWFKDTQMLYRELENKRLLHRRARKRV
;
A
#
# COMPACT_ATOMS: atom_id res chain seq x y z
N MET A 1 -36.84 -12.02 14.16
CA MET A 1 -36.18 -11.25 13.09
C MET A 1 -34.87 -10.75 13.67
N PHE A 2 -33.76 -11.46 13.39
CA PHE A 2 -32.44 -11.03 13.86
C PHE A 2 -32.00 -9.89 12.94
N LYS A 3 -31.74 -8.72 13.52
CA LYS A 3 -31.14 -7.60 12.80
C LYS A 3 -29.65 -7.91 12.72
N ASP A 4 -29.17 -8.30 11.56
CA ASP A 4 -27.75 -8.56 11.32
C ASP A 4 -26.98 -7.23 11.40
N HIS A 5 -26.65 -6.82 12.63
CA HIS A 5 -25.92 -5.60 12.95
C HIS A 5 -24.51 -5.50 12.31
N TYR A 6 -24.06 -6.55 11.63
CA TYR A 6 -22.70 -6.67 11.11
C TYR A 6 -22.60 -6.86 9.59
N GLU A 7 -23.72 -6.99 8.86
CA GLU A 7 -23.67 -7.14 7.39
C GLU A 7 -22.99 -5.92 6.72
N GLU A 8 -23.27 -4.71 7.19
CA GLU A 8 -22.67 -3.48 6.65
C GLU A 8 -21.24 -3.22 7.18
N ALA A 9 -20.87 -3.80 8.32
CA ALA A 9 -19.56 -3.59 8.92
C ALA A 9 -18.43 -4.19 8.06
N LEU A 10 -18.67 -5.34 7.42
CA LEU A 10 -17.70 -5.98 6.53
C LEU A 10 -17.54 -5.24 5.19
N ASP A 11 -18.60 -4.61 4.68
CA ASP A 11 -18.53 -3.82 3.44
C ASP A 11 -17.75 -2.51 3.63
N LEU A 12 -17.81 -1.89 4.82
CA LEU A 12 -16.96 -0.73 5.17
C LEU A 12 -15.46 -1.08 5.23
N HIS A 13 -15.12 -2.34 5.43
CA HIS A 13 -13.73 -2.83 5.42
C HIS A 13 -13.21 -3.22 4.01
N LYS A 14 -14.06 -3.25 2.98
CA LYS A 14 -13.63 -3.42 1.57
C LYS A 14 -13.00 -2.15 0.96
N GLY A 15 -12.84 -1.10 1.77
CA GLY A 15 -12.63 0.27 1.32
C GLY A 15 -11.19 0.74 1.13
N GLU A 16 -10.16 -0.08 1.32
CA GLU A 16 -8.78 0.35 1.11
C GLU A 16 -8.28 -0.05 -0.27
N VAL A 17 -8.08 0.95 -1.14
CA VAL A 17 -7.57 0.75 -2.49
C VAL A 17 -6.20 1.41 -2.59
N LEU A 18 -5.20 0.61 -2.96
CA LEU A 18 -3.89 1.10 -3.36
C LEU A 18 -3.76 0.95 -4.87
N SER A 19 -3.80 2.06 -5.59
CA SER A 19 -3.60 2.10 -7.04
C SER A 19 -2.12 2.31 -7.36
N VAL A 20 -1.56 1.41 -8.16
CA VAL A 20 -0.16 1.47 -8.62
C VAL A 20 -0.14 2.01 -10.05
N GLY A 21 0.28 3.26 -10.22
CA GLY A 21 0.47 3.89 -11.53
C GLY A 21 1.92 3.83 -12.01
N ASP A 22 2.21 4.46 -13.16
CA ASP A 22 3.56 4.46 -13.74
C ASP A 22 4.54 5.40 -13.03
N GLU A 23 4.06 6.55 -12.56
CA GLU A 23 4.88 7.58 -11.91
C GLU A 23 4.66 7.68 -10.40
N LYS A 24 3.49 7.20 -9.94
CA LYS A 24 3.02 7.36 -8.56
C LYS A 24 2.15 6.21 -8.11
N MET A 25 2.00 6.09 -6.79
CA MET A 25 0.92 5.37 -6.15
C MET A 25 -0.08 6.31 -5.51
N MET A 26 -1.32 5.85 -5.43
CA MET A 26 -2.41 6.53 -4.76
C MET A 26 -3.07 5.56 -3.79
N PHE A 27 -3.29 5.99 -2.57
CA PHE A 27 -4.07 5.26 -1.59
C PHE A 27 -5.39 5.99 -1.33
N HIS A 28 -6.46 5.22 -1.21
CA HIS A 28 -7.77 5.72 -0.85
C HIS A 28 -8.39 4.79 0.20
N GLN A 29 -8.76 5.36 1.35
CA GLN A 29 -9.57 4.69 2.37
C GLN A 29 -10.99 5.23 2.30
N HIS A 30 -11.89 4.46 1.69
CA HIS A 30 -13.28 4.86 1.43
C HIS A 30 -14.06 5.21 2.71
N SER A 31 -13.75 4.61 3.86
CA SER A 31 -14.48 4.83 5.12
C SER A 31 -14.26 6.21 5.74
N THR A 32 -13.12 6.84 5.44
CA THR A 32 -12.71 8.14 6.00
C THR A 32 -12.53 9.22 4.94
N ASP A 33 -12.71 8.87 3.66
CA ASP A 33 -12.30 9.65 2.48
C ASP A 33 -10.81 10.06 2.49
N TYR A 34 -10.00 9.42 3.35
CA TYR A 34 -8.59 9.71 3.45
C TYR A 34 -7.86 9.25 2.18
N LYS A 35 -7.03 10.14 1.63
CA LYS A 35 -6.27 9.92 0.40
C LYS A 35 -4.84 10.40 0.58
N PHE A 36 -3.90 9.66 0.01
CA PHE A 36 -2.55 10.18 -0.20
C PHE A 36 -2.00 9.74 -1.55
N GLU A 37 -1.02 10.50 -2.01
CA GLU A 37 -0.29 10.25 -3.24
C GLU A 37 1.21 10.29 -2.94
N LYS A 38 1.96 9.37 -3.54
CA LYS A 38 3.43 9.33 -3.45
C LYS A 38 4.04 8.96 -4.79
N ILE A 39 5.06 9.70 -5.19
CA ILE A 39 5.81 9.42 -6.41
C ILE A 39 6.87 8.33 -6.14
N TRP A 40 7.14 7.50 -7.14
CA TRP A 40 8.09 6.39 -6.98
C TRP A 40 9.52 6.83 -6.66
N ASN A 41 9.89 8.04 -7.11
CA ASN A 41 11.21 8.62 -6.87
C ASN A 41 11.49 8.95 -5.40
N GLU A 42 10.45 9.04 -4.56
CA GLU A 42 10.58 9.30 -3.13
C GLU A 42 10.75 8.03 -2.30
N ILE A 43 10.46 6.85 -2.87
CA ILE A 43 10.62 5.58 -2.16
C ILE A 43 12.10 5.25 -1.97
N GLU A 44 12.46 4.93 -0.73
CA GLU A 44 13.77 4.47 -0.32
C GLU A 44 13.81 2.95 -0.17
N SER A 45 12.87 2.38 0.57
CA SER A 45 12.77 0.95 0.81
C SER A 45 11.33 0.44 0.72
N VAL A 46 11.21 -0.83 0.32
CA VAL A 46 10.00 -1.63 0.45
C VAL A 46 10.41 -2.88 1.22
N GLU A 47 9.72 -3.16 2.32
CA GLU A 47 10.02 -4.28 3.21
C GLU A 47 8.76 -5.12 3.39
N ILE A 48 8.88 -6.43 3.34
CA ILE A 48 7.81 -7.36 3.69
C ILE A 48 8.12 -8.04 5.01
N SER A 49 7.12 -8.09 5.90
CA SER A 49 7.21 -8.80 7.17
C SER A 49 5.96 -9.63 7.39
N SER A 50 6.08 -10.77 8.07
CA SER A 50 4.95 -11.57 8.52
C SER A 50 5.01 -11.74 10.03
N PHE A 51 3.88 -11.53 10.70
CA PHE A 51 3.76 -11.73 12.14
C PHE A 51 2.43 -12.41 12.45
N LEU A 52 2.47 -13.53 13.18
CA LEU A 52 1.29 -14.34 13.53
C LEU A 52 0.39 -14.65 12.32
N GLY A 53 0.99 -15.01 11.18
CA GLY A 53 0.25 -15.33 9.94
C GLY A 53 -0.25 -14.12 9.15
N SER A 54 -0.16 -12.90 9.69
CA SER A 54 -0.49 -11.67 8.97
C SER A 54 0.75 -11.09 8.31
N SER A 55 0.74 -11.03 6.97
CA SER A 55 1.77 -10.33 6.21
C SER A 55 1.47 -8.82 6.14
N SER A 56 2.52 -8.02 6.01
CA SER A 56 2.42 -6.57 5.78
C SER A 56 3.57 -6.07 4.94
N VAL A 57 3.32 -5.04 4.13
CA VAL A 57 4.35 -4.32 3.38
C VAL A 57 4.57 -2.95 4.00
N LYS A 58 5.81 -2.63 4.36
CA LYS A 58 6.23 -1.29 4.78
C LYS A 58 6.92 -0.60 3.60
N VAL A 59 6.52 0.63 3.30
CA VAL A 59 7.16 1.49 2.31
C VAL A 59 7.71 2.71 3.02
N SER A 60 8.99 2.99 2.86
CA SER A 60 9.67 4.13 3.48
C SER A 60 10.05 5.17 2.42
N PHE A 61 9.90 6.45 2.76
CA PHE A 61 10.13 7.60 1.87
C PHE A 61 11.25 8.49 2.40
N ARG A 62 11.87 9.25 1.49
CA ARG A 62 13.01 10.16 1.77
C ARG A 62 12.78 11.19 2.87
N ASN A 63 11.54 11.56 3.13
CA ASN A 63 11.16 12.51 4.17
C ASN A 63 10.95 11.86 5.54
N ASN A 64 11.50 10.65 5.77
CA ASN A 64 11.29 9.83 6.97
C ASN A 64 9.83 9.41 7.21
N GLU A 65 8.96 9.58 6.22
CA GLU A 65 7.60 9.09 6.24
C GLU A 65 7.60 7.60 5.89
N PHE A 66 6.65 6.84 6.46
CA PHE A 66 6.43 5.46 6.04
C PHE A 66 4.97 5.08 6.14
N TYR A 67 4.56 4.18 5.26
CA TYR A 67 3.24 3.55 5.27
C TYR A 67 3.39 2.05 5.47
N LYS A 68 2.52 1.47 6.29
CA LYS A 68 2.46 0.02 6.53
C LYS A 68 1.12 -0.52 6.07
N PHE A 69 1.13 -1.17 4.91
CA PHE A 69 -0.03 -1.84 4.32
C PHE A 69 -0.21 -3.20 4.97
N LYS A 70 -1.38 -3.43 5.57
CA LYS A 70 -1.74 -4.69 6.26
C LYS A 70 -3.04 -5.22 5.68
N TRP A 71 -3.29 -6.51 5.87
CA TRP A 71 -4.58 -7.14 5.53
C TRP A 71 -4.94 -7.10 4.03
N PHE A 72 -3.95 -6.90 3.16
CA PHE A 72 -4.12 -7.08 1.72
C PHE A 72 -4.16 -8.58 1.39
N LYS A 73 -5.21 -9.00 0.68
CA LYS A 73 -5.41 -10.40 0.24
C LYS A 73 -4.15 -11.00 -0.39
N ASP A 74 -3.50 -10.24 -1.27
CA ASP A 74 -2.28 -10.64 -1.98
C ASP A 74 -1.07 -9.78 -1.59
N THR A 75 -0.73 -9.77 -0.30
CA THR A 75 0.41 -8.97 0.24
C THR A 75 1.74 -9.26 -0.49
N GLN A 76 1.98 -10.50 -0.91
CA GLN A 76 3.19 -10.88 -1.66
C GLN A 76 3.24 -10.26 -3.05
N MET A 77 2.11 -10.21 -3.75
CA MET A 77 2.00 -9.58 -5.06
C MET A 77 2.24 -8.08 -4.93
N LEU A 78 1.61 -7.44 -3.94
CA LEU A 78 1.80 -6.03 -3.64
C LEU A 78 3.27 -5.69 -3.37
N TYR A 79 3.95 -6.49 -2.54
CA TYR A 79 5.39 -6.31 -2.30
C TYR A 79 6.20 -6.34 -3.58
N ARG A 80 6.00 -7.36 -4.43
CA ARG A 80 6.73 -7.50 -5.70
C ARG A 80 6.48 -6.32 -6.62
N GLU A 81 5.24 -5.85 -6.71
CA GLU A 81 4.85 -4.74 -7.56
C GLU A 81 5.51 -3.43 -7.11
N LEU A 82 5.43 -3.11 -5.82
CA LEU A 82 6.05 -1.92 -5.23
C LEU A 82 7.58 -1.96 -5.36
N GLU A 83 8.21 -3.11 -5.10
CA GLU A 83 9.66 -3.26 -5.20
C GLU A 83 10.14 -3.14 -6.66
N ASN A 84 9.39 -3.69 -7.63
CA ASN A 84 9.67 -3.52 -9.04
C ASN A 84 9.60 -2.05 -9.47
N LYS A 85 8.55 -1.33 -9.08
CA LYS A 85 8.43 0.12 -9.36
C LYS A 85 9.59 0.89 -8.72
N ARG A 86 9.94 0.61 -7.45
CA ARG A 86 11.09 1.25 -6.79
C ARG A 86 12.40 1.02 -7.54
N LEU A 87 12.68 -0.21 -7.96
CA LEU A 87 13.92 -0.56 -8.67
C LEU A 87 14.00 0.12 -10.04
N LEU A 88 12.90 0.18 -10.78
CA LEU A 88 12.81 0.86 -12.08
C LEU A 88 13.20 2.34 -11.94
N HIS A 89 12.58 3.04 -10.99
CA HIS A 89 12.79 4.47 -10.76
C HIS A 89 14.14 4.78 -10.10
N ARG A 90 14.67 3.88 -9.27
CA ARG A 90 16.05 3.99 -8.74
C ARG A 90 17.10 3.88 -9.85
N ARG A 91 16.89 3.03 -10.85
CA ARG A 91 17.80 2.91 -12.00
C ARG A 91 17.76 4.16 -12.88
N ALA A 92 16.57 4.72 -13.12
CA ALA A 92 16.41 5.96 -13.86
C ALA A 92 17.18 7.13 -13.21
N ARG A 93 17.07 7.27 -11.88
CA ARG A 93 17.80 8.29 -11.11
C ARG A 93 19.33 8.20 -11.20
N LYS A 94 19.90 7.01 -11.36
CA LYS A 94 21.35 6.81 -11.46
C LYS A 94 21.93 7.13 -12.84
N ARG A 95 21.07 7.31 -13.86
CA ARG A 95 21.49 7.61 -15.24
C ARG A 95 21.51 9.10 -15.56
N VAL A 96 21.04 9.93 -14.62
CA VAL A 96 21.12 11.39 -14.64
C VAL A 96 22.30 11.80 -13.77
#